data_AF-A0AAN7RF03-F1
#
_entry.id   AF-A0AAN7RF03-F1
#
_cell.length_a   1.000
_cell.length_b   1.000
_cell.length_c   1.000
_cell.angle_alpha   90.00
_cell.angle_beta   90.00
_cell.angle_gamma   90.00
#
_symmetry.space_group_name_H-M   'P 1'
#
loop_
_entity.id
_entity.type
_entity.pdbx_description
1 polymer ?
#
loop_
_entity_poly.entity_id
_entity_poly.type
_entity_poly.pdbx_seq_one_letter_code
_entity_poly.pdbx_strand_id
1 'polypeptide(L)'
;MKSLQLPLFPSPIKPKRVTVSPRLLHPTPRRPRRHCHAAPAAGIPLFSLPCPPPTETIASFNRRGVLSRCKTMSNEAPESIPQGSLFYSKAYWVSEFLIAWDVDGDYSCYLYASRNAQLALSSNDGIQGYEEKIKLEKSDGLPVKVIEKFPHIRDYKAYQLPCDVDVRDLLKCQLAVATFGFDGKCCNATCLQLPGVLDDLFSYTGSLGAVFSEQAVSLHLWAPTAQNVKAHIYSDSLGSNLLETVQLVENDGVWHVRGPRHWEGCYYVYEVCVYHYSTMQVENCFANDPYARGLSSDGRSTLIVDLYSDQLKPPGWDNLVNEKPPILSFSDISIYEMHIRDFSINDNSVDPELRGGYLAFTLQDSLGMLHLKKLSKAGLTHIHLLPSFQFAGVDDEKEKWKCADTNKLEELPSDSEEQQAHITAIQEEDGYNWGYVACYRTDITRMEKATASQSLCLNH
;
A
#
# COMPACT_ATOMS: atom_id res chain seq x y z
N MET A 1 -26.95 3.84 -61.96
CA MET A 1 -26.17 4.98 -62.49
C MET A 1 -25.55 5.72 -61.31
N LYS A 2 -24.21 5.78 -61.31
CA LYS A 2 -23.29 6.63 -60.53
C LYS A 2 -23.39 6.64 -59.00
N SER A 3 -22.62 5.73 -58.42
CA SER A 3 -21.88 5.87 -57.17
C SER A 3 -20.99 7.12 -57.17
N LEU A 4 -20.97 7.85 -56.06
CA LEU A 4 -19.94 8.84 -55.74
C LEU A 4 -19.33 8.47 -54.38
N GLN A 5 -18.16 7.84 -54.44
CA GLN A 5 -17.16 7.76 -53.37
C GLN A 5 -16.33 9.05 -53.36
N LEU A 6 -15.82 9.42 -52.17
CA LEU A 6 -14.48 9.97 -51.86
C LEU A 6 -14.51 10.58 -50.43
N PRO A 7 -13.38 10.71 -49.70
CA PRO A 7 -12.20 9.85 -49.63
C PRO A 7 -11.81 9.47 -48.18
N LEU A 8 -11.00 8.39 -48.10
CA LEU A 8 -10.31 7.90 -46.91
C LEU A 8 -9.24 8.91 -46.43
N PHE A 9 -9.22 9.15 -45.12
CA PHE A 9 -8.12 9.84 -44.43
C PHE A 9 -6.89 8.92 -44.29
N PRO A 10 -5.65 9.44 -44.44
CA PRO A 10 -4.43 8.64 -44.36
C PRO A 10 -4.06 8.26 -42.92
N SER A 11 -3.63 7.02 -42.73
CA SER A 11 -3.11 6.46 -41.47
C SER A 11 -1.84 7.19 -40.96
N PRO A 12 -1.62 7.26 -39.64
CA PRO A 12 -0.49 7.98 -39.07
C PRO A 12 0.85 7.29 -39.31
N ILE A 13 1.84 8.13 -39.64
CA ILE A 13 3.24 7.81 -39.94
C ILE A 13 3.93 7.26 -38.69
N LYS A 14 4.55 6.08 -38.80
CA LYS A 14 5.43 5.49 -37.77
C LYS A 14 6.72 6.33 -37.61
N PRO A 15 7.18 6.63 -36.39
CA PRO A 15 8.45 7.33 -36.20
C PRO A 15 9.64 6.42 -36.55
N LYS A 16 10.58 6.96 -37.34
CA LYS A 16 11.84 6.32 -37.73
C LYS A 16 12.74 6.10 -36.50
N ARG A 17 13.16 4.85 -36.30
CA ARG A 17 14.29 4.47 -35.42
C ARG A 17 15.56 5.16 -35.90
N VAL A 18 16.18 5.96 -35.03
CA VAL A 18 17.56 6.39 -35.18
C VAL A 18 18.46 5.31 -34.56
N THR A 19 19.17 4.59 -35.40
CA THR A 19 20.26 3.67 -35.03
C THR A 19 21.51 4.47 -34.68
N VAL A 20 22.02 4.33 -33.46
CA VAL A 20 23.37 4.76 -33.07
C VAL A 20 24.24 3.50 -32.97
N SER A 21 25.28 3.41 -33.79
CA SER A 21 26.30 2.36 -33.73
C SER A 21 27.47 2.77 -32.83
N PRO A 22 28.15 1.82 -32.15
CA PRO A 22 29.15 2.10 -31.12
C PRO A 22 30.57 2.22 -31.70
N ARG A 23 31.39 3.16 -31.21
CA ARG A 23 32.85 3.12 -31.38
C ARG A 23 33.60 3.56 -30.12
N LEU A 24 34.25 2.55 -29.53
CA LEU A 24 35.66 2.43 -29.14
C LEU A 24 36.34 3.47 -28.20
N LEU A 25 36.85 2.87 -27.12
CA LEU A 25 37.75 3.24 -26.01
C LEU A 25 39.03 4.07 -26.28
N HIS A 26 39.32 4.93 -25.27
CA HIS A 26 40.63 5.34 -24.67
C HIS A 26 41.62 6.26 -25.43
N PRO A 27 42.55 7.02 -24.77
CA PRO A 27 43.10 6.84 -23.40
C PRO A 27 43.19 8.08 -22.48
N THR A 28 43.58 7.82 -21.24
CA THR A 28 43.88 8.72 -20.11
C THR A 28 45.18 9.54 -20.28
N PRO A 29 45.34 10.66 -19.54
CA PRO A 29 46.66 11.14 -19.13
C PRO A 29 46.83 11.19 -17.59
N ARG A 30 48.05 10.86 -17.15
CA ARG A 30 48.53 10.83 -15.75
C ARG A 30 49.15 12.17 -15.31
N ARG A 31 48.82 12.56 -14.05
CA ARG A 31 49.65 13.20 -12.98
C ARG A 31 50.07 14.68 -13.13
N PRO A 32 50.32 15.44 -12.01
CA PRO A 32 50.99 15.00 -10.78
C PRO A 32 50.41 15.43 -9.41
N ARG A 33 50.94 14.76 -8.37
CA ARG A 33 50.75 14.97 -6.92
C ARG A 33 51.30 16.32 -6.46
N ARG A 34 50.59 16.99 -5.54
CA ARG A 34 51.19 17.73 -4.41
C ARG A 34 50.37 17.51 -3.14
N HIS A 35 51.09 17.15 -2.07
CA HIS A 35 50.62 17.03 -0.70
C HIS A 35 50.47 18.42 -0.07
N CYS A 36 49.47 18.59 0.82
CA CYS A 36 49.59 19.31 2.09
C CYS A 36 48.40 18.94 3.01
N HIS A 37 48.69 18.95 4.31
CA HIS A 37 47.99 18.28 5.40
C HIS A 37 46.80 19.06 5.99
N ALA A 38 45.78 18.34 6.50
CA ALA A 38 45.09 18.63 7.77
C ALA A 38 44.32 17.38 8.25
N ALA A 39 44.25 17.20 9.57
CA ALA A 39 44.00 15.96 10.32
C ALA A 39 42.52 15.49 10.42
N PRO A 40 42.26 14.22 10.81
CA PRO A 40 40.92 13.70 11.02
C PRO A 40 40.44 14.00 12.46
N ALA A 41 39.23 14.56 12.59
CA ALA A 41 38.53 14.66 13.86
C ALA A 41 37.66 13.41 14.08
N ALA A 42 37.56 13.03 15.35
CA ALA A 42 37.10 11.74 15.85
C ALA A 42 35.61 11.45 15.56
N GLY A 43 35.33 10.17 15.32
CA GLY A 43 33.98 9.61 15.39
C GLY A 43 33.48 9.54 16.84
N ILE A 44 32.20 9.82 17.02
CA ILE A 44 31.44 9.61 18.25
C ILE A 44 30.33 8.60 17.93
N PRO A 45 30.08 7.60 18.79
CA PRO A 45 29.38 6.37 18.44
C PRO A 45 27.85 6.51 18.49
N LEU A 46 27.19 5.75 17.62
CA LEU A 46 25.77 5.41 17.72
C LEU A 46 25.54 4.56 18.97
N PHE A 47 24.88 5.13 19.98
CA PHE A 47 24.32 4.38 21.11
C PHE A 47 22.98 3.79 20.68
N SER A 48 22.95 2.47 20.52
CA SER A 48 21.73 1.66 20.46
C SER A 48 21.28 1.34 21.88
N LEU A 49 20.10 1.83 22.26
CA LEU A 49 19.43 1.47 23.51
C LEU A 49 18.76 0.09 23.37
N PRO A 50 18.97 -0.85 24.30
CA PRO A 50 18.25 -2.11 24.32
C PRO A 50 16.87 -1.95 24.98
N CYS A 51 15.84 -2.44 24.30
CA CYS A 51 14.47 -2.58 24.82
C CYS A 51 14.43 -3.70 25.89
N PRO A 52 13.81 -3.51 27.06
CA PRO A 52 13.77 -4.53 28.10
C PRO A 52 12.67 -5.59 27.84
N PRO A 53 12.89 -6.87 28.22
CA PRO A 53 11.86 -7.90 28.13
C PRO A 53 10.81 -7.78 29.26
N PRO A 54 9.60 -8.34 29.07
CA PRO A 54 8.52 -8.25 30.04
C PRO A 54 8.84 -9.02 31.33
N THR A 55 8.45 -8.43 32.45
CA THR A 55 8.69 -8.92 33.82
C THR A 55 7.67 -10.01 34.17
N GLU A 56 8.13 -11.26 34.33
CA GLU A 56 7.34 -12.32 34.97
C GLU A 56 7.61 -12.35 36.48
N THR A 57 6.52 -12.25 37.24
CA THR A 57 6.47 -12.32 38.69
C THR A 57 6.68 -13.77 39.15
N ILE A 58 7.82 -14.08 39.77
CA ILE A 58 8.02 -15.36 40.48
C ILE A 58 8.13 -15.12 41.98
N ALA A 59 7.13 -15.61 42.70
CA ALA A 59 7.11 -15.72 44.15
C ALA A 59 8.09 -16.81 44.62
N SER A 60 8.84 -16.46 45.65
CA SER A 60 9.84 -17.26 46.36
C SER A 60 9.27 -18.54 47.01
N PHE A 61 9.96 -19.68 46.85
CA PHE A 61 9.94 -20.75 47.85
C PHE A 61 11.33 -21.38 48.01
N ASN A 62 11.86 -21.27 49.24
CA ASN A 62 13.06 -21.94 49.73
C ASN A 62 12.77 -23.42 50.05
N ARG A 63 13.65 -24.35 49.67
CA ARG A 63 14.23 -25.35 50.60
C ARG A 63 15.30 -26.26 49.98
N ARG A 64 16.27 -26.58 50.84
CA ARG A 64 17.45 -27.45 50.70
C ARG A 64 17.07 -28.93 50.50
N GLY A 65 17.95 -29.71 49.84
CA GLY A 65 17.94 -31.17 49.98
C GLY A 65 18.79 -31.99 49.00
N VAL A 66 20.04 -32.26 49.37
CA VAL A 66 20.80 -33.54 49.31
C VAL A 66 20.83 -34.41 48.03
N LEU A 67 22.07 -34.74 47.66
CA LEU A 67 22.58 -35.77 46.73
C LEU A 67 21.79 -37.09 46.64
N SER A 68 21.61 -37.60 45.42
CA SER A 68 21.69 -39.05 45.14
C SER A 68 22.10 -39.33 43.69
N ARG A 69 22.75 -40.48 43.51
CA ARG A 69 23.64 -40.89 42.42
C ARG A 69 22.91 -41.76 41.40
N CYS A 70 23.29 -41.58 40.13
CA CYS A 70 23.09 -42.42 38.92
C CYS A 70 21.95 -43.46 38.89
N LYS A 71 21.04 -43.26 37.92
CA LYS A 71 20.52 -44.34 37.09
C LYS A 71 20.78 -44.01 35.62
N THR A 72 21.52 -44.89 34.98
CA THR A 72 21.61 -45.05 33.52
C THR A 72 20.20 -45.17 32.95
N MET A 73 19.79 -44.20 32.12
CA MET A 73 18.68 -44.36 31.20
C MET A 73 19.20 -44.12 29.78
N SER A 74 18.80 -45.06 28.92
CA SER A 74 18.99 -45.16 27.49
C SER A 74 19.03 -43.82 26.76
N ASN A 75 20.03 -43.67 25.88
CA ASN A 75 20.02 -42.70 24.79
C ASN A 75 18.87 -43.05 23.84
N GLU A 76 17.69 -42.50 24.08
CA GLU A 76 16.79 -42.17 22.97
C GLU A 76 17.25 -40.83 22.42
N ALA A 77 17.60 -40.82 21.13
CA ALA A 77 17.88 -39.59 20.42
C ALA A 77 16.64 -38.68 20.53
N PRO A 78 16.80 -37.36 20.75
CA PRO A 78 15.66 -36.47 20.80
C PRO A 78 14.88 -36.60 19.49
N GLU A 79 13.60 -36.94 19.59
CA GLU A 79 12.67 -36.96 18.46
C GLU A 79 12.78 -35.61 17.74
N SER A 80 13.14 -35.67 16.46
CA SER A 80 13.37 -34.49 15.63
C SER A 80 12.04 -33.75 15.44
N ILE A 81 11.81 -32.72 16.24
CA ILE A 81 10.71 -31.78 16.03
C ILE A 81 10.89 -31.16 14.63
N PRO A 82 9.83 -31.06 13.80
CA PRO A 82 9.89 -30.38 12.53
C PRO A 82 10.45 -28.97 12.75
N GLN A 83 11.50 -28.58 12.02
CA GLN A 83 12.06 -27.22 12.13
C GLN A 83 11.14 -26.14 11.54
N GLY A 84 10.03 -26.56 10.92
CA GLY A 84 9.07 -25.71 10.24
C GLY A 84 8.03 -25.09 11.16
N SER A 85 7.41 -24.03 10.67
CA SER A 85 6.26 -23.38 11.31
C SER A 85 5.42 -22.69 10.25
N LEU A 86 4.10 -22.86 10.35
CA LEU A 86 3.13 -22.20 9.47
C LEU A 86 2.98 -20.70 9.78
N PHE A 87 3.59 -20.21 10.87
CA PHE A 87 3.66 -18.76 11.15
C PHE A 87 4.64 -18.02 10.24
N TYR A 88 5.52 -18.74 9.52
CA TYR A 88 6.46 -18.14 8.58
C TYR A 88 6.09 -18.49 7.14
N SER A 89 6.41 -17.59 6.21
CA SER A 89 6.26 -17.80 4.76
C SER A 89 7.62 -17.75 4.04
N LYS A 90 8.37 -18.85 4.12
CA LYS A 90 9.75 -18.94 3.57
C LYS A 90 9.80 -19.48 2.14
N ALA A 91 8.71 -20.04 1.65
CA ALA A 91 8.59 -20.49 0.25
C ALA A 91 7.93 -19.40 -0.60
N TYR A 92 8.27 -19.35 -1.89
CA TYR A 92 7.76 -18.38 -2.85
C TYR A 92 7.10 -19.14 -4.00
N TRP A 93 5.82 -18.87 -4.27
CA TRP A 93 5.16 -19.35 -5.49
C TRP A 93 5.40 -18.31 -6.58
N VAL A 94 6.29 -18.62 -7.52
CA VAL A 94 6.94 -17.63 -8.39
C VAL A 94 6.37 -17.57 -9.81
N SER A 95 5.74 -18.64 -10.27
CA SER A 95 4.99 -18.72 -11.54
C SER A 95 3.96 -19.85 -11.42
N GLU A 96 3.03 -19.97 -12.37
CA GLU A 96 1.90 -20.92 -12.34
C GLU A 96 2.28 -22.30 -11.77
N PHE A 97 3.30 -22.94 -12.36
CA PHE A 97 3.73 -24.29 -11.96
C PHE A 97 5.09 -24.34 -11.22
N LEU A 98 5.53 -23.26 -10.58
CA LEU A 98 6.85 -23.22 -9.95
C LEU A 98 6.86 -22.57 -8.55
N ILE A 99 7.39 -23.31 -7.59
CA ILE A 99 7.67 -22.85 -6.22
C ILE A 99 9.18 -22.85 -5.99
N ALA A 100 9.68 -21.76 -5.39
CA ALA A 100 11.05 -21.61 -4.93
C ALA A 100 11.10 -21.76 -3.40
N TRP A 101 11.97 -22.62 -2.88
CA TRP A 101 12.14 -22.78 -1.43
C TRP A 101 13.56 -23.16 -1.06
N ASP A 102 14.13 -22.44 -0.09
CA ASP A 102 15.45 -22.72 0.47
C ASP A 102 15.35 -23.77 1.59
N VAL A 103 15.60 -25.02 1.22
CA VAL A 103 15.62 -26.17 2.12
C VAL A 103 16.82 -27.04 1.82
N ASP A 104 17.45 -27.60 2.85
CA ASP A 104 18.54 -28.54 2.71
C ASP A 104 18.04 -29.95 2.33
N GLY A 105 18.92 -30.79 1.77
CA GLY A 105 18.63 -32.20 1.46
C GLY A 105 17.81 -32.48 0.19
N ASP A 106 17.78 -33.76 -0.21
CA ASP A 106 16.90 -34.29 -1.26
C ASP A 106 15.70 -34.97 -0.60
N TYR A 107 14.73 -34.14 -0.23
CA TYR A 107 13.50 -34.56 0.42
C TYR A 107 12.33 -34.52 -0.55
N SER A 108 11.34 -35.39 -0.31
CA SER A 108 10.06 -35.29 -1.00
C SER A 108 9.32 -34.03 -0.53
N CYS A 109 8.77 -33.24 -1.46
CA CYS A 109 8.09 -31.99 -1.14
C CYS A 109 6.63 -32.06 -1.58
N TYR A 110 5.73 -31.49 -0.77
CA TYR A 110 4.30 -31.46 -1.03
C TYR A 110 3.74 -30.07 -0.76
N LEU A 111 2.80 -29.63 -1.61
CA LEU A 111 1.92 -28.49 -1.38
C LEU A 111 0.63 -28.99 -0.74
N TYR A 112 0.14 -28.23 0.24
CA TYR A 112 -1.09 -28.48 0.98
C TYR A 112 -2.00 -27.27 0.85
N ALA A 113 -3.29 -27.53 0.68
CA ALA A 113 -4.31 -26.49 0.63
C ALA A 113 -5.48 -26.79 1.57
N SER A 114 -5.97 -25.74 2.24
CA SER A 114 -7.25 -25.74 2.92
C SER A 114 -8.07 -24.50 2.60
N ARG A 115 -9.23 -24.67 1.99
CA ARG A 115 -10.17 -23.60 1.63
C ARG A 115 -10.74 -22.90 2.86
N ASN A 116 -10.91 -23.63 3.96
CA ASN A 116 -11.44 -23.10 5.22
C ASN A 116 -10.36 -22.78 6.26
N ALA A 117 -9.09 -22.69 5.83
CA ALA A 117 -7.94 -22.36 6.68
C ALA A 117 -7.75 -23.29 7.90
N GLN A 118 -7.81 -24.60 7.69
CA GLN A 118 -7.69 -25.61 8.75
C GLN A 118 -6.31 -26.27 8.84
N LEU A 119 -5.30 -25.77 8.09
CA LEU A 119 -3.96 -26.36 8.12
C LEU A 119 -3.32 -26.20 9.50
N ALA A 120 -2.90 -27.34 10.06
CA ALA A 120 -2.17 -27.39 11.31
C ALA A 120 -0.94 -28.30 11.16
N LEU A 121 0.16 -27.92 11.80
CA LEU A 121 1.38 -28.74 11.82
C LEU A 121 1.34 -29.70 13.01
N SER A 122 1.33 -31.00 12.74
CA SER A 122 1.52 -32.06 13.74
C SER A 122 3.01 -32.35 13.92
N SER A 123 3.43 -32.62 15.16
CA SER A 123 4.84 -32.83 15.52
C SER A 123 5.50 -33.99 14.78
N ASN A 124 4.75 -35.00 14.32
CA ASN A 124 5.33 -36.17 13.64
C ASN A 124 4.70 -36.47 12.27
N ASP A 125 3.43 -36.13 12.06
CA ASP A 125 2.67 -36.50 10.85
C ASP A 125 2.68 -35.41 9.76
N GLY A 126 3.40 -34.31 9.99
CA GLY A 126 3.42 -33.16 9.09
C GLY A 126 2.11 -32.36 9.12
N ILE A 127 1.73 -31.80 7.98
CA ILE A 127 0.55 -30.92 7.87
C ILE A 127 -0.73 -31.75 7.84
N GLN A 128 -1.70 -31.36 8.66
CA GLN A 128 -3.05 -31.93 8.79
C GLN A 128 -4.11 -30.87 8.46
N GLY A 129 -5.38 -31.27 8.32
CA GLY A 129 -6.50 -30.36 8.03
C GLY A 129 -6.53 -29.81 6.61
N TYR A 130 -5.80 -30.45 5.70
CA TYR A 130 -5.80 -30.14 4.27
C TYR A 130 -6.95 -30.87 3.56
N GLU A 131 -7.49 -30.24 2.52
CA GLU A 131 -8.36 -30.94 1.57
C GLU A 131 -7.59 -31.44 0.34
N GLU A 132 -6.48 -30.77 0.00
CA GLU A 132 -5.61 -31.18 -1.09
C GLU A 132 -4.16 -31.34 -0.63
N LYS A 133 -3.50 -32.37 -1.17
CA LYS A 133 -2.08 -32.65 -1.00
C LYS A 133 -1.48 -33.01 -2.35
N ILE A 134 -0.62 -32.13 -2.86
CA ILE A 134 -0.04 -32.23 -4.20
C ILE A 134 1.45 -32.50 -4.05
N LYS A 135 1.95 -33.54 -4.70
CA LYS A 135 3.39 -33.83 -4.73
C LYS A 135 4.08 -32.87 -5.69
N LEU A 136 5.19 -32.29 -5.24
CA LEU A 136 6.04 -31.40 -6.04
C LEU A 136 7.28 -32.13 -6.53
N GLU A 137 7.61 -31.96 -7.81
CA GLU A 137 8.80 -32.55 -8.42
C GLU A 137 9.94 -31.53 -8.46
N LYS A 138 11.17 -31.97 -8.17
CA LYS A 138 12.32 -31.07 -8.18
C LYS A 138 12.70 -30.71 -9.63
N SER A 139 13.01 -29.45 -9.87
CA SER A 139 13.45 -28.91 -11.17
C SER A 139 14.93 -28.49 -11.14
N ASP A 140 15.53 -28.33 -12.33
CA ASP A 140 16.89 -27.87 -12.55
C ASP A 140 17.06 -26.35 -12.30
N GLY A 141 16.69 -25.91 -11.10
CA GLY A 141 16.80 -24.52 -10.64
C GLY A 141 15.71 -23.59 -11.17
N LEU A 142 15.86 -22.30 -10.86
CA LEU A 142 14.90 -21.27 -11.23
C LEU A 142 15.17 -20.73 -12.65
N PRO A 143 14.13 -20.48 -13.46
CA PRO A 143 14.27 -19.84 -14.77
C PRO A 143 14.87 -18.44 -14.67
N VAL A 144 15.60 -18.02 -15.72
CA VAL A 144 16.25 -16.69 -15.79
C VAL A 144 15.26 -15.54 -15.51
N LYS A 145 14.05 -15.60 -16.07
CA LYS A 145 13.02 -14.57 -15.83
C LYS A 145 12.62 -14.44 -14.36
N VAL A 146 12.56 -15.56 -13.64
CA VAL A 146 12.26 -15.59 -12.20
C VAL A 146 13.41 -14.96 -11.42
N ILE A 147 14.66 -15.29 -11.77
CA ILE A 147 15.85 -14.73 -11.13
C ILE A 147 15.96 -13.21 -11.38
N GLU A 148 15.66 -12.74 -12.59
CA GLU A 148 15.66 -11.31 -12.92
C GLU A 148 14.61 -10.55 -12.12
N LYS A 149 13.41 -11.13 -11.95
CA LYS A 149 12.33 -10.53 -11.16
C LYS A 149 12.60 -10.59 -9.66
N PHE A 150 13.19 -11.70 -9.19
CA PHE A 150 13.43 -11.98 -7.78
C PHE A 150 14.89 -12.39 -7.53
N PRO A 151 15.85 -11.45 -7.66
CA PRO A 151 17.29 -11.78 -7.57
C PRO A 151 17.73 -12.28 -6.18
N HIS A 152 16.94 -11.96 -5.14
CA HIS A 152 17.22 -12.34 -3.76
C HIS A 152 16.95 -13.84 -3.46
N ILE A 153 16.19 -14.54 -4.30
CA ILE A 153 15.91 -15.99 -4.17
C ILE A 153 16.64 -16.83 -5.23
N ARG A 154 17.61 -16.25 -5.95
CA ARG A 154 18.27 -16.89 -7.11
C ARG A 154 18.87 -18.28 -6.82
N ASP A 155 19.28 -18.52 -5.58
CA ASP A 155 19.98 -19.72 -5.14
C ASP A 155 19.01 -20.75 -4.50
N TYR A 156 17.69 -20.47 -4.51
CA TYR A 156 16.68 -21.35 -3.94
C TYR A 156 16.43 -22.57 -4.84
N LYS A 157 16.01 -23.69 -4.22
CA LYS A 157 15.61 -24.88 -4.97
C LYS A 157 14.26 -24.64 -5.64
N ALA A 158 14.09 -25.26 -6.80
CA ALA A 158 12.90 -25.15 -7.63
C ALA A 158 12.05 -26.43 -7.55
N TYR A 159 10.76 -26.26 -7.31
CA TYR A 159 9.78 -27.32 -7.17
C TYR A 159 8.62 -27.06 -8.13
N GLN A 160 8.34 -28.03 -9.01
CA GLN A 160 7.29 -27.96 -10.02
C GLN A 160 6.00 -28.60 -9.53
N LEU A 161 4.89 -27.96 -9.85
CA LEU A 161 3.56 -28.55 -9.72
C LEU A 161 3.23 -29.39 -10.96
N PRO A 162 2.40 -30.44 -10.82
CA PRO A 162 1.78 -31.10 -11.97
C PRO A 162 0.95 -30.11 -12.80
N CYS A 163 0.94 -30.29 -14.13
CA CYS A 163 0.30 -29.36 -15.06
C CYS A 163 -1.23 -29.46 -15.12
N ASP A 164 -1.81 -30.49 -14.50
CA ASP A 164 -3.25 -30.75 -14.40
C ASP A 164 -3.90 -30.14 -13.16
N VAL A 165 -3.11 -29.51 -12.28
CA VAL A 165 -3.59 -28.83 -11.07
C VAL A 165 -4.24 -27.49 -11.42
N ASP A 166 -5.43 -27.23 -10.87
CA ASP A 166 -6.07 -25.92 -10.96
C ASP A 166 -5.43 -24.93 -9.97
N VAL A 167 -4.41 -24.22 -10.44
CA VAL A 167 -3.67 -23.24 -9.64
C VAL A 167 -4.57 -22.08 -9.20
N ARG A 168 -5.55 -21.68 -10.02
CA ARG A 168 -6.38 -20.50 -9.74
C ARG A 168 -7.25 -20.72 -8.51
N ASP A 169 -7.81 -21.91 -8.38
CA ASP A 169 -8.61 -22.28 -7.22
C ASP A 169 -7.77 -22.44 -5.95
N LEU A 170 -6.55 -22.98 -6.06
CA LEU A 170 -5.63 -23.11 -4.93
C LEU A 170 -5.25 -21.78 -4.31
N LEU A 171 -5.10 -20.73 -5.14
CA LEU A 171 -4.68 -19.40 -4.67
C LEU A 171 -5.74 -18.68 -3.80
N LYS A 172 -6.93 -19.27 -3.66
CA LYS A 172 -8.01 -18.81 -2.76
C LYS A 172 -8.01 -19.54 -1.40
N CYS A 173 -7.10 -20.50 -1.22
CA CYS A 173 -6.99 -21.33 -0.02
C CYS A 173 -5.87 -20.84 0.91
N GLN A 174 -5.88 -21.33 2.15
CA GLN A 174 -4.67 -21.39 2.96
C GLN A 174 -3.71 -22.39 2.33
N LEU A 175 -2.46 -21.99 2.12
CA LEU A 175 -1.44 -22.78 1.43
C LEU A 175 -0.18 -22.95 2.27
N ALA A 176 0.36 -24.16 2.28
CA ALA A 176 1.62 -24.47 2.92
C ALA A 176 2.39 -25.54 2.14
N VAL A 177 3.72 -25.52 2.21
CA VAL A 177 4.57 -26.59 1.72
C VAL A 177 5.22 -27.32 2.88
N ALA A 178 5.48 -28.62 2.72
CA ALA A 178 6.29 -29.40 3.65
C ALA A 178 7.23 -30.36 2.93
N THR A 179 8.39 -30.62 3.54
CA THR A 179 9.37 -31.62 3.09
C THR A 179 9.41 -32.81 4.02
N PHE A 180 9.59 -34.02 3.47
CA PHE A 180 9.68 -35.26 4.22
C PHE A 180 10.97 -36.04 3.91
N GLY A 181 11.60 -36.53 4.98
CA GLY A 181 12.79 -37.36 4.94
C GLY A 181 12.54 -38.76 4.36
N PHE A 182 13.62 -39.53 4.16
CA PHE A 182 13.54 -40.93 3.72
C PHE A 182 12.82 -41.84 4.72
N ASP A 183 12.78 -41.44 5.99
CA ASP A 183 12.04 -42.09 7.06
C ASP A 183 10.55 -41.75 7.09
N GLY A 184 10.09 -40.88 6.17
CA GLY A 184 8.71 -40.42 6.07
C GLY A 184 8.32 -39.35 7.10
N LYS A 185 9.26 -38.85 7.91
CA LYS A 185 8.98 -37.80 8.89
C LYS A 185 9.05 -36.41 8.26
N CYS A 186 8.20 -35.51 8.75
CA CYS A 186 8.19 -34.12 8.31
C CYS A 186 9.45 -33.39 8.81
N CYS A 187 10.28 -32.90 7.89
CA CYS A 187 11.51 -32.18 8.22
C CYS A 187 11.25 -30.67 8.39
N ASN A 188 10.44 -30.10 7.50
CA ASN A 188 10.21 -28.65 7.43
C ASN A 188 8.82 -28.37 6.84
N ALA A 189 8.22 -27.25 7.22
CA ALA A 189 6.92 -26.79 6.77
C ALA A 189 6.84 -25.26 6.87
N THR A 190 6.23 -24.61 5.88
CA THR A 190 6.09 -23.14 5.85
C THR A 190 4.95 -22.72 4.91
N CYS A 191 4.37 -21.54 5.13
CA CYS A 191 3.45 -20.91 4.20
C CYS A 191 4.17 -20.36 2.95
N LEU A 192 3.40 -19.94 1.95
CA LEU A 192 3.94 -19.42 0.70
C LEU A 192 3.71 -17.91 0.54
N GLN A 193 4.64 -17.24 -0.12
CA GLN A 193 4.48 -15.90 -0.66
C GLN A 193 3.99 -16.01 -2.11
N LEU A 194 2.87 -15.37 -2.42
CA LEU A 194 2.17 -15.50 -3.71
C LEU A 194 2.39 -14.39 -4.77
N PRO A 195 3.06 -13.23 -4.53
CA PRO A 195 3.11 -12.17 -5.56
C PRO A 195 3.62 -12.61 -6.94
N GLY A 196 4.55 -13.56 -6.99
CA GLY A 196 5.09 -14.06 -8.26
C GLY A 196 4.04 -14.75 -9.13
N VAL A 197 3.35 -15.75 -8.58
CA VAL A 197 2.29 -16.47 -9.29
C VAL A 197 1.06 -15.59 -9.53
N LEU A 198 0.75 -14.66 -8.63
CA LEU A 198 -0.36 -13.72 -8.84
C LEU A 198 -0.11 -12.81 -10.05
N ASP A 199 1.10 -12.28 -10.19
CA ASP A 199 1.45 -11.48 -11.36
C ASP A 199 1.46 -12.34 -12.65
N ASP A 200 1.94 -13.58 -12.58
CA ASP A 200 2.01 -14.48 -13.74
C ASP A 200 0.62 -14.82 -14.30
N LEU A 201 -0.37 -15.02 -13.41
CA LEU A 201 -1.72 -15.47 -13.76
C LEU A 201 -2.79 -14.38 -13.87
N PHE A 202 -2.62 -13.28 -13.14
CA PHE A 202 -3.66 -12.28 -12.91
C PHE A 202 -3.19 -10.83 -13.15
N SER A 203 -2.04 -10.62 -13.80
CA SER A 203 -1.64 -9.28 -14.25
C SER A 203 -2.76 -8.65 -15.09
N TYR A 204 -3.26 -7.49 -14.65
CA TYR A 204 -4.42 -6.84 -15.24
C TYR A 204 -4.10 -5.41 -15.64
N THR A 205 -4.56 -5.02 -16.84
CA THR A 205 -4.32 -3.68 -17.42
C THR A 205 -5.61 -2.97 -17.83
N GLY A 206 -6.77 -3.59 -17.58
CA GLY A 206 -8.06 -2.98 -17.82
C GLY A 206 -8.44 -1.97 -16.74
N SER A 207 -9.68 -1.48 -16.81
CA SER A 207 -10.19 -0.49 -15.85
C SER A 207 -10.45 -1.11 -14.47
N LEU A 208 -10.09 -0.35 -13.43
CA LEU A 208 -10.34 -0.65 -12.02
C LEU A 208 -11.05 0.56 -11.36
N GLY A 209 -11.74 0.31 -10.24
CA GLY A 209 -12.58 1.30 -9.59
C GLY A 209 -13.95 1.47 -10.26
N ALA A 210 -14.57 2.63 -10.04
CA ALA A 210 -15.83 3.01 -10.66
C ALA A 210 -15.62 3.52 -12.09
N VAL A 211 -16.29 2.87 -13.05
CA VAL A 211 -16.27 3.23 -14.47
C VAL A 211 -17.66 3.69 -14.89
N PHE A 212 -17.72 4.87 -15.50
CA PHE A 212 -18.96 5.52 -15.90
C PHE A 212 -19.25 5.31 -17.38
N SER A 213 -20.55 5.14 -17.69
CA SER A 213 -21.12 5.18 -19.03
C SER A 213 -22.41 6.00 -18.98
N GLU A 214 -22.97 6.36 -20.14
CA GLU A 214 -24.23 7.14 -20.19
C GLU A 214 -25.39 6.48 -19.42
N GLN A 215 -25.40 5.15 -19.28
CA GLN A 215 -26.53 4.39 -18.76
C GLN A 215 -26.24 3.62 -17.46
N ALA A 216 -24.97 3.49 -17.06
CA ALA A 216 -24.56 2.58 -16.00
C ALA A 216 -23.26 3.00 -15.34
N VAL A 217 -23.08 2.55 -14.09
CA VAL A 217 -21.82 2.56 -13.36
C VAL A 217 -21.35 1.11 -13.23
N SER A 218 -20.06 0.84 -13.44
CA SER A 218 -19.49 -0.49 -13.23
C SER A 218 -18.34 -0.42 -12.24
N LEU A 219 -18.34 -1.31 -11.25
CA LEU A 219 -17.30 -1.40 -10.24
C LEU A 219 -16.38 -2.56 -10.57
N HIS A 220 -15.07 -2.37 -10.43
CA HIS A 220 -14.04 -3.37 -10.75
C HIS A 220 -12.97 -3.40 -9.66
N LEU A 221 -12.79 -4.55 -9.01
CA LEU A 221 -11.82 -4.77 -7.94
C LEU A 221 -10.90 -5.94 -8.30
N TRP A 222 -9.59 -5.69 -8.34
CA TRP A 222 -8.60 -6.77 -8.47
C TRP A 222 -8.40 -7.44 -7.10
N ALA A 223 -8.86 -8.68 -6.96
CA ALA A 223 -8.78 -9.46 -5.72
C ALA A 223 -8.72 -10.97 -6.03
N PRO A 224 -7.65 -11.45 -6.69
CA PRO A 224 -7.57 -12.82 -7.21
C PRO A 224 -7.58 -13.92 -6.13
N THR A 225 -7.16 -13.59 -4.91
CA THR A 225 -7.15 -14.53 -3.77
C THR A 225 -8.47 -14.53 -2.99
N ALA A 226 -9.40 -13.63 -3.31
CA ALA A 226 -10.70 -13.60 -2.65
C ALA A 226 -11.54 -14.83 -3.04
N GLN A 227 -12.26 -15.36 -2.06
CA GLN A 227 -13.27 -16.40 -2.25
C GLN A 227 -14.61 -15.79 -2.65
N ASN A 228 -14.91 -14.59 -2.16
CA ASN A 228 -16.14 -13.88 -2.47
C ASN A 228 -15.98 -12.37 -2.34
N VAL A 229 -16.67 -11.59 -3.18
CA VAL A 229 -16.72 -10.13 -3.07
C VAL A 229 -18.14 -9.60 -3.24
N LYS A 230 -18.60 -8.77 -2.31
CA LYS A 230 -19.84 -7.99 -2.43
C LYS A 230 -19.55 -6.50 -2.34
N ALA A 231 -20.40 -5.68 -2.93
CA ALA A 231 -20.43 -4.23 -2.69
C ALA A 231 -21.70 -3.87 -1.92
N HIS A 232 -21.53 -3.17 -0.80
CA HIS A 232 -22.62 -2.56 -0.05
C HIS A 232 -22.76 -1.12 -0.50
N ILE A 233 -23.90 -0.76 -1.09
CA ILE A 233 -24.18 0.58 -1.61
C ILE A 233 -25.07 1.34 -0.62
N TYR A 234 -24.68 2.57 -0.27
CA TYR A 234 -25.33 3.43 0.70
C TYR A 234 -25.75 4.76 0.06
N SER A 235 -26.87 5.30 0.52
CA SER A 235 -27.36 6.61 0.05
C SER A 235 -26.77 7.81 0.80
N ASP A 236 -26.14 7.58 1.95
CA ASP A 236 -25.54 8.60 2.79
C ASP A 236 -24.07 8.34 3.08
N SER A 237 -23.35 9.42 3.39
CA SER A 237 -21.92 9.40 3.72
C SER A 237 -21.60 8.77 5.08
N LEU A 238 -22.60 8.54 5.94
CA LEU A 238 -22.38 7.92 7.27
C LEU A 238 -22.46 6.39 7.20
N GLY A 239 -22.85 5.81 6.05
CA GLY A 239 -23.01 4.37 5.87
C GLY A 239 -24.21 3.80 6.62
N SER A 240 -25.20 4.63 6.97
CA SER A 240 -26.35 4.25 7.81
C SER A 240 -27.54 3.70 7.01
N ASN A 241 -27.75 4.19 5.79
CA ASN A 241 -28.86 3.84 4.91
C ASN A 241 -28.36 2.97 3.74
N LEU A 242 -28.23 1.68 4.01
CA LEU A 242 -27.93 0.66 3.00
C LEU A 242 -29.06 0.59 1.96
N LEU A 243 -28.74 0.90 0.71
CA LEU A 243 -29.66 0.78 -0.42
C LEU A 243 -29.72 -0.67 -0.91
N GLU A 244 -28.56 -1.24 -1.16
CA GLU A 244 -28.46 -2.60 -1.67
C GLU A 244 -27.09 -3.24 -1.37
N THR A 245 -27.07 -4.57 -1.43
CA THR A 245 -25.85 -5.36 -1.39
C THR A 245 -25.79 -6.19 -2.65
N VAL A 246 -24.73 -6.01 -3.43
CA VAL A 246 -24.60 -6.64 -4.74
C VAL A 246 -23.41 -7.58 -4.75
N GLN A 247 -23.65 -8.81 -5.19
CA GLN A 247 -22.63 -9.82 -5.38
C GLN A 247 -21.84 -9.52 -6.66
N LEU A 248 -20.51 -9.43 -6.57
CA LEU A 248 -19.65 -9.26 -7.75
C LEU A 248 -19.37 -10.61 -8.39
N VAL A 249 -19.08 -10.59 -9.69
CA VAL A 249 -18.67 -11.76 -10.48
C VAL A 249 -17.19 -11.65 -10.80
N GLU A 250 -16.45 -12.71 -10.57
CA GLU A 250 -15.03 -12.78 -10.90
C GLU A 250 -14.81 -13.16 -12.37
N ASN A 251 -13.85 -12.50 -13.01
CA ASN A 251 -13.26 -12.91 -14.27
C ASN A 251 -11.74 -12.67 -14.20
N ASP A 252 -10.94 -13.72 -14.32
CA ASP A 252 -9.47 -13.67 -14.26
C ASP A 252 -8.91 -12.82 -13.10
N GLY A 253 -9.44 -13.05 -11.89
CA GLY A 253 -8.98 -12.37 -10.66
C GLY A 253 -9.53 -10.96 -10.44
N VAL A 254 -10.30 -10.43 -11.39
CA VAL A 254 -11.01 -9.16 -11.26
C VAL A 254 -12.49 -9.41 -10.98
N TRP A 255 -12.95 -8.90 -9.84
CA TRP A 255 -14.34 -8.90 -9.44
C TRP A 255 -15.03 -7.68 -10.03
N HIS A 256 -16.17 -7.88 -10.69
CA HIS A 256 -16.88 -6.78 -11.33
C HIS A 256 -18.40 -6.91 -11.19
N VAL A 257 -19.06 -5.76 -11.28
CA VAL A 257 -20.51 -5.65 -11.37
C VAL A 257 -20.90 -4.43 -12.17
N ARG A 258 -22.01 -4.53 -12.90
CA ARG A 258 -22.63 -3.41 -13.62
C ARG A 258 -23.93 -3.02 -12.91
N GLY A 259 -23.96 -1.81 -12.36
CA GLY A 259 -25.12 -1.21 -11.71
C GLY A 259 -25.78 -0.10 -12.53
N PRO A 260 -26.92 0.41 -12.04
CA PRO A 260 -27.62 1.52 -12.66
C PRO A 260 -26.85 2.86 -12.55
N ARG A 261 -27.15 3.81 -13.45
CA ARG A 261 -26.51 5.14 -13.47
C ARG A 261 -26.69 5.92 -12.15
N HIS A 262 -27.79 5.72 -11.44
CA HIS A 262 -28.12 6.43 -10.19
C HIS A 262 -27.22 6.02 -9.00
N TRP A 263 -26.28 5.09 -9.19
CA TRP A 263 -25.20 4.88 -8.23
C TRP A 263 -24.26 6.08 -8.11
N GLU A 264 -24.19 6.95 -9.11
CA GLU A 264 -23.48 8.22 -8.97
C GLU A 264 -23.99 9.02 -7.78
N GLY A 265 -23.08 9.52 -6.95
CA GLY A 265 -23.38 10.20 -5.71
C GLY A 265 -23.61 9.26 -4.52
N CYS A 266 -23.80 7.96 -4.74
CA CYS A 266 -23.88 6.97 -3.66
C CYS A 266 -22.50 6.63 -3.09
N TYR A 267 -22.50 6.07 -1.90
CA TYR A 267 -21.31 5.57 -1.21
C TYR A 267 -21.26 4.05 -1.24
N TYR A 268 -20.07 3.45 -1.15
CA TYR A 268 -19.93 2.01 -1.06
C TYR A 268 -18.69 1.53 -0.31
N VAL A 269 -18.79 0.29 0.15
CA VAL A 269 -17.70 -0.50 0.76
C VAL A 269 -17.78 -1.92 0.20
N TYR A 270 -16.63 -2.52 -0.11
CA TYR A 270 -16.55 -3.93 -0.46
C TYR A 270 -16.51 -4.80 0.80
N GLU A 271 -17.29 -5.88 0.81
CA GLU A 271 -17.11 -7.03 1.70
C GLU A 271 -16.30 -8.07 0.92
N VAL A 272 -15.07 -8.34 1.35
CA VAL A 272 -14.13 -9.27 0.70
C VAL A 272 -13.90 -10.47 1.61
N CYS A 273 -14.39 -11.63 1.21
CA CYS A 273 -14.13 -12.90 1.87
C CYS A 273 -12.79 -13.45 1.37
N VAL A 274 -11.76 -13.47 2.21
CA VAL A 274 -10.39 -13.82 1.80
C VAL A 274 -9.60 -14.46 2.94
N TYR A 275 -8.66 -15.35 2.61
CA TYR A 275 -7.70 -15.86 3.58
C TYR A 275 -6.69 -14.77 3.98
N HIS A 276 -6.63 -14.44 5.28
CA HIS A 276 -5.74 -13.41 5.80
C HIS A 276 -4.57 -14.03 6.58
N TYR A 277 -3.34 -13.82 6.09
CA TYR A 277 -2.13 -14.46 6.62
C TYR A 277 -1.79 -14.06 8.07
N SER A 278 -2.17 -12.86 8.53
CA SER A 278 -1.88 -12.45 9.92
C SER A 278 -2.80 -13.11 10.95
N THR A 279 -4.06 -13.39 10.58
CA THR A 279 -5.03 -14.04 11.47
C THR A 279 -5.10 -15.55 11.22
N MET A 280 -4.53 -16.01 10.10
CA MET A 280 -4.52 -17.41 9.65
C MET A 280 -5.94 -17.96 9.46
N GLN A 281 -6.90 -17.10 9.10
CA GLN A 281 -8.31 -17.42 8.95
C GLN A 281 -8.86 -16.86 7.63
N VAL A 282 -9.99 -17.40 7.18
CA VAL A 282 -10.81 -16.77 6.14
C VAL A 282 -11.70 -15.73 6.80
N GLU A 283 -11.55 -14.47 6.40
CA GLU A 283 -12.17 -13.31 7.02
C GLU A 283 -13.07 -12.59 6.02
N ASN A 284 -14.15 -11.97 6.51
CA ASN A 284 -14.92 -11.01 5.73
C ASN A 284 -14.41 -9.60 6.07
N CYS A 285 -13.52 -9.09 5.23
CA CYS A 285 -12.95 -7.76 5.40
C CYS A 285 -13.81 -6.70 4.72
N PHE A 286 -14.07 -5.60 5.42
CA PHE A 286 -14.72 -4.42 4.84
C PHE A 286 -13.65 -3.43 4.39
N ALA A 287 -13.62 -3.12 3.10
CA ALA A 287 -12.61 -2.27 2.50
C ALA A 287 -13.21 -1.29 1.49
N ASN A 288 -12.73 -0.06 1.51
CA ASN A 288 -12.98 0.88 0.43
C ASN A 288 -12.22 0.48 -0.84
N ASP A 289 -12.60 1.11 -1.95
CA ASP A 289 -11.93 0.89 -3.22
C ASP A 289 -10.52 1.51 -3.23
N PRO A 290 -9.46 0.73 -3.55
CA PRO A 290 -8.11 1.27 -3.75
C PRO A 290 -8.03 2.34 -4.85
N TYR A 291 -8.98 2.32 -5.79
CA TYR A 291 -9.17 3.26 -6.89
C TYR A 291 -10.27 4.29 -6.61
N ALA A 292 -10.60 4.52 -5.34
CA ALA A 292 -11.51 5.58 -4.93
C ALA A 292 -11.09 6.95 -5.53
N ARG A 293 -12.10 7.78 -5.83
CA ARG A 293 -11.96 9.16 -6.36
C ARG A 293 -12.68 10.20 -5.49
N GLY A 294 -13.45 9.73 -4.52
CA GLY A 294 -14.01 10.51 -3.44
C GLY A 294 -14.27 9.57 -2.26
N LEU A 295 -14.35 10.13 -1.06
CA LEU A 295 -14.58 9.40 0.18
C LEU A 295 -15.62 10.13 1.02
N SER A 296 -16.21 9.44 2.00
CA SER A 296 -16.83 10.09 3.16
C SER A 296 -15.78 10.47 4.21
N SER A 297 -16.15 11.27 5.21
CA SER A 297 -15.24 11.70 6.29
C SER A 297 -14.51 10.51 6.91
N ASP A 298 -13.22 10.70 7.19
CA ASP A 298 -12.26 9.71 7.69
C ASP A 298 -12.07 8.49 6.78
N GLY A 299 -12.54 8.54 5.53
CA GLY A 299 -12.50 7.42 4.61
C GLY A 299 -13.36 6.24 5.07
N ARG A 300 -14.53 6.49 5.67
CA ARG A 300 -15.43 5.38 6.09
C ARG A 300 -16.07 4.63 4.93
N SER A 301 -16.30 5.31 3.81
CA SER A 301 -16.89 4.75 2.61
C SER A 301 -16.36 5.45 1.35
N THR A 302 -16.40 4.75 0.22
CA THR A 302 -16.00 5.29 -1.08
C THR A 302 -17.17 5.97 -1.76
N LEU A 303 -16.98 7.19 -2.25
CA LEU A 303 -17.97 7.88 -3.07
C LEU A 303 -17.86 7.46 -4.54
N ILE A 304 -18.99 7.15 -5.17
CA ILE A 304 -19.10 6.93 -6.60
C ILE A 304 -19.24 8.28 -7.30
N VAL A 305 -18.11 8.84 -7.76
CA VAL A 305 -18.05 10.17 -8.38
C VAL A 305 -17.37 10.14 -9.74
N ASP A 306 -17.98 10.82 -10.73
CA ASP A 306 -17.39 11.05 -12.05
C ASP A 306 -16.59 12.35 -12.07
N LEU A 307 -15.25 12.24 -12.05
CA LEU A 307 -14.34 13.39 -12.08
C LEU A 307 -14.41 14.22 -13.37
N TYR A 308 -15.02 13.69 -14.43
CA TYR A 308 -15.21 14.41 -15.69
C TYR A 308 -16.49 15.25 -15.70
N SER A 309 -17.34 15.13 -14.67
CA SER A 309 -18.54 15.95 -14.51
C SER A 309 -18.20 17.44 -14.47
N ASP A 310 -18.91 18.23 -15.27
CA ASP A 310 -18.72 19.69 -15.31
C ASP A 310 -19.06 20.37 -13.98
N GLN A 311 -19.84 19.72 -13.11
CA GLN A 311 -20.18 20.23 -11.77
C GLN A 311 -18.96 20.31 -10.83
N LEU A 312 -17.94 19.47 -11.05
CA LEU A 312 -16.73 19.42 -10.23
C LEU A 312 -15.64 20.37 -10.72
N LYS A 313 -15.85 21.00 -11.88
CA LYS A 313 -14.85 21.83 -12.55
C LYS A 313 -15.06 23.30 -12.20
N PRO A 314 -14.05 24.00 -11.64
CA PRO A 314 -14.14 25.45 -11.52
C PRO A 314 -14.19 26.12 -12.90
N PRO A 315 -14.72 27.35 -13.01
CA PRO A 315 -14.72 28.08 -14.27
C PRO A 315 -13.31 28.16 -14.88
N GLY A 316 -13.19 27.81 -16.16
CA GLY A 316 -11.91 27.81 -16.89
C GLY A 316 -11.06 26.55 -16.72
N TRP A 317 -11.50 25.55 -15.93
CA TRP A 317 -10.74 24.30 -15.69
C TRP A 317 -10.23 23.63 -16.97
N ASP A 318 -11.10 23.41 -17.95
CA ASP A 318 -10.73 22.75 -19.21
C ASP A 318 -9.75 23.59 -20.06
N ASN A 319 -9.62 24.88 -19.78
CA ASN A 319 -8.69 25.81 -20.45
C ASN A 319 -7.41 26.09 -19.65
N LEU A 320 -7.28 25.56 -18.42
CA LEU A 320 -6.16 25.86 -17.52
C LEU A 320 -4.78 25.57 -18.15
N VAL A 321 -4.69 24.61 -19.07
CA VAL A 321 -3.46 24.30 -19.82
C VAL A 321 -2.90 25.53 -20.56
N ASN A 322 -3.77 26.43 -21.04
CA ASN A 322 -3.38 27.64 -21.76
C ASN A 322 -2.97 28.78 -20.81
N GLU A 323 -3.28 28.65 -19.52
CA GLU A 323 -3.00 29.66 -18.49
C GLU A 323 -1.80 29.29 -17.59
N LYS A 324 -1.26 28.07 -17.73
CA LYS A 324 -0.07 27.64 -16.98
C LYS A 324 1.13 28.56 -17.30
N PRO A 325 1.90 29.00 -16.29
CA PRO A 325 3.13 29.76 -16.53
C PRO A 325 4.10 28.98 -17.42
N PRO A 326 4.76 29.63 -18.40
CA PRO A 326 5.67 28.94 -19.30
C PRO A 326 6.94 28.49 -18.57
N ILE A 327 7.39 27.27 -18.87
CA ILE A 327 8.70 26.74 -18.46
C ILE A 327 9.49 26.36 -19.71
N LEU A 328 10.64 27.00 -19.91
CA LEU A 328 11.47 26.78 -21.10
C LEU A 328 12.41 25.58 -20.92
N SER A 329 12.96 25.44 -19.71
CA SER A 329 13.85 24.35 -19.33
C SER A 329 13.60 23.93 -17.88
N PHE A 330 13.84 22.65 -17.56
CA PHE A 330 13.83 22.17 -16.17
C PHE A 330 14.90 22.83 -15.30
N SER A 331 15.95 23.42 -15.89
CA SER A 331 16.94 24.22 -15.16
C SER A 331 16.36 25.51 -14.57
N ASP A 332 15.19 25.95 -15.05
CA ASP A 332 14.53 27.18 -14.61
C ASP A 332 13.61 26.92 -13.40
N ILE A 333 13.58 25.67 -12.91
CA ILE A 333 12.78 25.28 -11.76
C ILE A 333 13.39 25.84 -10.48
N SER A 334 12.56 26.54 -9.71
CA SER A 334 12.80 26.94 -8.33
C SER A 334 11.59 26.52 -7.51
N ILE A 335 11.83 25.78 -6.43
CA ILE A 335 10.79 25.10 -5.65
C ILE A 335 10.67 25.75 -4.27
N TYR A 336 9.44 26.04 -3.88
CA TYR A 336 9.06 26.43 -2.52
C TYR A 336 8.23 25.32 -1.90
N GLU A 337 8.79 24.64 -0.89
CA GLU A 337 8.07 23.63 -0.13
C GLU A 337 7.13 24.29 0.88
N MET A 338 5.90 23.80 0.96
CA MET A 338 4.87 24.39 1.81
C MET A 338 3.84 23.35 2.27
N HIS A 339 3.34 23.54 3.49
CA HIS A 339 2.20 22.80 4.00
C HIS A 339 0.93 23.67 3.92
N ILE A 340 -0.20 23.06 3.53
CA ILE A 340 -1.48 23.77 3.32
C ILE A 340 -1.99 24.41 4.61
N ARG A 341 -1.81 23.74 5.76
CA ARG A 341 -2.24 24.31 7.04
C ARG A 341 -1.38 25.52 7.41
N ASP A 342 -0.06 25.36 7.34
CA ASP A 342 0.93 26.36 7.71
C ASP A 342 0.77 27.64 6.89
N PHE A 343 0.36 27.52 5.63
CA PHE A 343 0.14 28.64 4.72
C PHE A 343 -0.83 29.69 5.27
N SER A 344 -1.90 29.26 5.95
CA SER A 344 -3.01 30.17 6.30
C SER A 344 -3.54 30.06 7.72
N ILE A 345 -3.14 29.07 8.53
CA ILE A 345 -3.71 28.86 9.87
C ILE A 345 -3.55 30.07 10.79
N ASN A 346 -2.45 30.81 10.65
CA ASN A 346 -2.13 32.03 11.41
C ASN A 346 -2.28 33.32 10.59
N ASP A 347 -2.85 33.26 9.38
CA ASP A 347 -3.06 34.46 8.55
C ASP A 347 -4.41 35.11 8.91
N ASN A 348 -4.36 36.18 9.70
CA ASN A 348 -5.55 36.91 10.13
C ASN A 348 -6.28 37.64 9.01
N SER A 349 -5.69 37.75 7.80
CA SER A 349 -6.37 38.28 6.61
C SER A 349 -7.23 37.24 5.88
N VAL A 350 -7.13 35.95 6.27
CA VAL A 350 -7.94 34.84 5.77
C VAL A 350 -9.15 34.67 6.68
N ASP A 351 -10.32 34.45 6.07
CA ASP A 351 -11.55 34.10 6.79
C ASP A 351 -11.30 32.85 7.67
N PRO A 352 -11.64 32.89 8.98
CA PRO A 352 -11.46 31.76 9.89
C PRO A 352 -11.92 30.40 9.35
N GLU A 353 -13.02 30.35 8.58
CA GLU A 353 -13.55 29.08 8.04
C GLU A 353 -12.66 28.47 6.94
N LEU A 354 -11.89 29.32 6.25
CA LEU A 354 -11.02 28.93 5.13
C LEU A 354 -9.57 28.67 5.56
N ARG A 355 -9.21 29.02 6.80
CA ARG A 355 -7.87 28.83 7.33
C ARG A 355 -7.47 27.36 7.38
N GLY A 356 -6.24 27.11 7.00
CA GLY A 356 -5.62 25.80 6.92
C GLY A 356 -6.14 24.89 5.81
N GLY A 357 -6.97 25.39 4.89
CA GLY A 357 -7.57 24.62 3.80
C GLY A 357 -7.19 25.10 2.39
N TYR A 358 -7.70 24.39 1.37
CA TYR A 358 -7.41 24.69 -0.04
C TYR A 358 -7.96 26.04 -0.50
N LEU A 359 -9.12 26.45 0.02
CA LEU A 359 -9.76 27.70 -0.39
C LEU A 359 -8.98 28.95 0.04
N ALA A 360 -8.05 28.85 1.00
CA ALA A 360 -7.18 29.96 1.38
C ALA A 360 -6.33 30.46 0.19
N PHE A 361 -5.98 29.59 -0.77
CA PHE A 361 -5.22 29.96 -1.97
C PHE A 361 -6.04 30.80 -2.97
N THR A 362 -7.36 30.84 -2.80
CA THR A 362 -8.25 31.62 -3.69
C THR A 362 -8.34 33.09 -3.25
N LEU A 363 -8.01 33.39 -1.99
CA LEU A 363 -8.10 34.72 -1.40
C LEU A 363 -6.94 35.61 -1.88
N GLN A 364 -7.14 36.27 -3.01
CA GLN A 364 -6.08 36.99 -3.74
C GLN A 364 -5.42 38.12 -2.94
N ASP A 365 -6.12 38.68 -1.95
CA ASP A 365 -5.68 39.80 -1.13
C ASP A 365 -5.17 39.37 0.26
N SER A 366 -5.12 38.07 0.55
CA SER A 366 -4.54 37.57 1.80
C SER A 366 -3.02 37.81 1.85
N LEU A 367 -2.48 37.98 3.06
CA LEU A 367 -1.04 38.20 3.26
C LEU A 367 -0.22 37.03 2.69
N GLY A 368 -0.68 35.80 2.88
CA GLY A 368 -0.09 34.61 2.28
C GLY A 368 -0.04 34.66 0.75
N MET A 369 -1.15 34.98 0.09
CA MET A 369 -1.18 35.06 -1.39
C MET A 369 -0.38 36.25 -1.93
N LEU A 370 -0.39 37.39 -1.26
CA LEU A 370 0.46 38.53 -1.61
C LEU A 370 1.96 38.17 -1.49
N HIS A 371 2.34 37.39 -0.48
CA HIS A 371 3.68 36.86 -0.32
C HIS A 371 4.06 35.91 -1.47
N LEU A 372 3.21 34.94 -1.82
CA LEU A 372 3.46 34.02 -2.93
C LEU A 372 3.55 34.75 -4.27
N LYS A 373 2.71 35.76 -4.52
CA LYS A 373 2.81 36.63 -5.71
C LYS A 373 4.14 37.37 -5.76
N LYS A 374 4.65 37.84 -4.61
CA LYS A 374 5.96 38.49 -4.53
C LYS A 374 7.09 37.52 -4.87
N LEU A 375 7.06 36.30 -4.34
CA LEU A 375 8.04 35.25 -4.66
C LEU A 375 7.98 34.86 -6.14
N SER A 376 6.79 34.67 -6.68
CA SER A 376 6.59 34.36 -8.10
C SER A 376 7.16 35.47 -9.01
N LYS A 377 6.91 36.74 -8.69
CA LYS A 377 7.51 37.89 -9.40
C LYS A 377 9.04 37.94 -9.28
N ALA A 378 9.61 37.41 -8.20
CA ALA A 378 11.05 37.32 -8.01
C ALA A 378 11.69 36.13 -8.75
N GLY A 379 10.89 35.24 -9.35
CA GLY A 379 11.36 34.10 -10.14
C GLY A 379 11.08 32.73 -9.53
N LEU A 380 10.31 32.64 -8.43
CA LEU A 380 9.82 31.34 -7.96
C LEU A 380 8.85 30.74 -9.00
N THR A 381 9.06 29.48 -9.38
CA THR A 381 8.27 28.83 -10.44
C THR A 381 7.35 27.73 -9.93
N HIS A 382 7.72 27.01 -8.87
CA HIS A 382 6.99 25.84 -8.38
C HIS A 382 6.73 25.91 -6.89
N ILE A 383 5.53 25.46 -6.50
CA ILE A 383 5.18 25.15 -5.13
C ILE A 383 5.16 23.63 -5.00
N HIS A 384 5.91 23.09 -4.04
CA HIS A 384 5.82 21.70 -3.63
C HIS A 384 4.95 21.63 -2.38
N LEU A 385 3.73 21.13 -2.53
CA LEU A 385 2.84 20.92 -1.41
C LEU A 385 3.20 19.61 -0.69
N LEU A 386 3.37 19.68 0.63
CA LEU A 386 3.35 18.49 1.49
C LEU A 386 2.05 17.69 1.28
N PRO A 387 2.01 16.40 1.69
CA PRO A 387 0.89 15.49 1.45
C PRO A 387 -0.49 16.13 1.47
N SER A 388 -1.16 16.04 0.32
CA SER A 388 -2.51 16.56 0.06
C SER A 388 -3.49 15.49 -0.41
N PHE A 389 -3.05 14.22 -0.43
CA PHE A 389 -3.89 13.04 -0.61
C PHE A 389 -4.50 12.59 0.73
N GLN A 390 -5.43 11.63 0.73
CA GLN A 390 -6.00 11.09 1.98
C GLN A 390 -4.94 10.35 2.81
N PHE A 391 -4.70 10.85 4.04
CA PHE A 391 -3.75 10.28 5.00
C PHE A 391 -4.37 10.13 6.40
N ALA A 392 -3.83 9.26 7.23
CA ALA A 392 -4.27 9.06 8.61
C ALA A 392 -3.59 10.02 9.60
N GLY A 393 -4.17 10.18 10.79
CA GLY A 393 -3.56 10.91 11.90
C GLY A 393 -4.07 12.35 12.10
N VAL A 394 -5.05 12.79 11.31
CA VAL A 394 -5.89 13.96 11.64
C VAL A 394 -7.32 13.65 11.18
N ASP A 395 -8.29 13.95 12.05
CA ASP A 395 -9.72 13.71 11.83
C ASP A 395 -10.29 14.70 10.79
N ASP A 396 -11.14 14.23 9.88
CA ASP A 396 -11.74 15.08 8.84
C ASP A 396 -12.85 15.99 9.41
N GLU A 397 -13.41 15.69 10.60
CA GLU A 397 -14.43 16.49 11.28
C GLU A 397 -13.79 17.55 12.19
N LYS A 398 -13.70 18.80 11.70
CA LYS A 398 -13.01 19.91 12.37
C LYS A 398 -13.52 20.19 13.78
N GLU A 399 -14.78 19.90 14.06
CA GLU A 399 -15.41 20.10 15.37
C GLU A 399 -14.80 19.22 16.47
N LYS A 400 -14.10 18.13 16.08
CA LYS A 400 -13.41 17.26 17.03
C LYS A 400 -12.00 17.74 17.38
N TRP A 401 -11.47 18.72 16.66
CA TRP A 401 -10.09 19.16 16.86
C TRP A 401 -9.88 19.85 18.20
N LYS A 402 -8.83 19.46 18.89
CA LYS A 402 -8.30 20.18 20.03
C LYS A 402 -7.37 21.29 19.57
N CYS A 403 -7.39 22.40 20.29
CA CYS A 403 -6.50 23.54 20.09
C CYS A 403 -5.83 23.91 21.41
N ALA A 404 -4.55 24.27 21.35
CA ALA A 404 -3.87 24.81 22.51
C ALA A 404 -4.31 26.26 22.78
N ASP A 405 -4.34 26.65 24.05
CA ASP A 405 -4.59 28.03 24.45
C ASP A 405 -3.33 28.87 24.20
N THR A 406 -3.35 29.64 23.12
CA THR A 406 -2.20 30.45 22.70
C THR A 406 -1.86 31.55 23.70
N ASN A 407 -2.84 32.14 24.39
CA ASN A 407 -2.58 33.18 25.38
C ASN A 407 -1.79 32.61 26.56
N LYS A 408 -2.17 31.41 27.00
CA LYS A 408 -1.44 30.70 28.05
C LYS A 408 -0.02 30.34 27.60
N LEU A 409 0.16 29.93 26.34
CA LEU A 409 1.48 29.61 25.80
C LEU A 409 2.40 30.83 25.71
N GLU A 410 1.86 32.01 25.40
CA GLU A 410 2.61 33.27 25.33
C GLU A 410 3.12 33.76 26.69
N GLU A 411 2.46 33.39 27.79
CA GLU A 411 2.89 33.74 29.15
C GLU A 411 4.08 32.90 29.65
N LEU A 412 4.40 31.78 28.99
CA LEU A 412 5.45 30.86 29.41
C LEU A 412 6.85 31.39 29.04
N PRO A 413 7.89 31.13 29.87
CA PRO A 413 9.28 31.41 29.50
C PRO A 413 9.68 30.70 28.21
N SER A 414 10.46 31.35 27.34
CA SER A 414 10.83 30.80 26.02
C SER A 414 11.58 29.46 26.06
N ASP A 415 12.19 29.13 27.20
CA ASP A 415 12.94 27.89 27.46
C ASP A 415 12.18 26.90 28.37
N SER A 416 10.91 27.17 28.68
CA SER A 416 10.07 26.26 29.45
C SER A 416 9.71 25.00 28.65
N GLU A 417 9.64 23.86 29.35
CA GLU A 417 9.16 22.60 28.79
C GLU A 417 7.62 22.54 28.76
N GLU A 418 6.92 23.50 29.36
CA GLU A 418 5.46 23.49 29.45
C GLU A 418 4.79 23.71 28.10
N GLN A 419 5.40 24.45 27.17
CA GLN A 419 4.87 24.64 25.82
C GLN A 419 4.74 23.29 25.09
N GLN A 420 5.83 22.51 25.04
CA GLN A 420 5.81 21.23 24.36
C GLN A 420 4.89 20.23 25.08
N ALA A 421 4.78 20.30 26.41
CA ALA A 421 3.87 19.45 27.16
C ALA A 421 2.40 19.73 26.81
N HIS A 422 2.04 21.02 26.68
CA HIS A 422 0.69 21.43 26.27
C HIS A 422 0.35 21.01 24.84
N ILE A 423 1.29 21.11 23.90
CA ILE A 423 1.08 20.65 22.50
C ILE A 423 1.02 19.12 22.43
N THR A 424 1.96 18.42 23.06
CA THR A 424 2.02 16.94 23.05
C THR A 424 0.76 16.32 23.63
N ALA A 425 0.13 16.96 24.62
CA ALA A 425 -1.11 16.49 25.22
C ALA A 425 -2.31 16.45 24.25
N ILE A 426 -2.23 17.15 23.10
CA ILE A 426 -3.31 17.22 22.11
C ILE A 426 -2.90 16.79 20.69
N GLN A 427 -1.63 16.45 20.46
CA GLN A 427 -1.08 16.22 19.11
C GLN A 427 -1.77 15.11 18.30
N GLU A 428 -2.45 14.16 18.96
CA GLU A 428 -3.18 13.07 18.30
C GLU A 428 -4.65 13.45 17.99
N GLU A 429 -5.08 14.63 18.42
CA GLU A 429 -6.46 15.12 18.35
C GLU A 429 -6.53 16.56 17.80
N ASP A 430 -5.41 17.14 17.39
CA ASP A 430 -5.36 18.45 16.75
C ASP A 430 -5.51 18.32 15.23
N GLY A 431 -5.55 19.47 14.55
CA GLY A 431 -5.65 19.52 13.10
C GLY A 431 -4.30 19.48 12.36
N TYR A 432 -3.22 18.95 12.96
CA TYR A 432 -1.86 19.09 12.41
C TYR A 432 -1.13 17.75 12.24
N ASN A 433 -0.81 17.41 10.99
CA ASN A 433 0.16 16.39 10.66
C ASN A 433 0.78 16.69 9.29
N TRP A 434 2.04 16.33 9.06
CA TRP A 434 2.66 16.46 7.74
C TRP A 434 2.00 15.57 6.68
N GLY A 435 1.40 14.45 7.09
CA GLY A 435 0.59 13.59 6.24
C GLY A 435 1.34 12.50 5.49
N TYR A 436 2.56 12.15 5.92
CA TYR A 436 3.33 11.03 5.37
C TYR A 436 2.85 9.66 5.88
N VAL A 437 1.54 9.52 6.13
CA VAL A 437 0.86 8.29 6.57
C VAL A 437 -0.27 7.97 5.59
N ALA A 438 0.11 7.53 4.39
CA ALA A 438 -0.83 7.38 3.27
C ALA A 438 -1.89 6.29 3.50
N CYS A 439 -3.17 6.66 3.34
CA CYS A 439 -4.28 5.72 3.26
C CYS A 439 -4.64 5.43 1.79
N TYR A 440 -4.79 6.49 0.98
CA TYR A 440 -5.04 6.41 -0.46
C TYR A 440 -4.05 7.28 -1.21
N ARG A 441 -3.38 6.71 -2.22
CA ARG A 441 -2.32 7.39 -2.97
C ARG A 441 -2.80 8.05 -4.27
N THR A 442 -3.98 7.71 -4.78
CA THR A 442 -4.47 8.23 -6.08
C THR A 442 -5.72 9.09 -5.91
N ASP A 443 -5.70 10.26 -6.56
CA ASP A 443 -6.86 11.03 -7.02
C ASP A 443 -7.96 11.38 -5.98
N ILE A 444 -7.64 11.31 -4.69
CA ILE A 444 -8.50 11.79 -3.60
C ILE A 444 -7.75 12.90 -2.87
N THR A 445 -8.33 14.09 -2.86
CA THR A 445 -7.88 15.20 -2.02
C THR A 445 -8.33 14.97 -0.57
N ARG A 446 -7.47 15.32 0.39
CA ARG A 446 -7.77 15.24 1.82
C ARG A 446 -8.98 16.10 2.19
N MET A 447 -9.96 15.53 2.90
CA MET A 447 -11.22 16.23 3.19
C MET A 447 -11.15 17.23 4.33
N GLU A 448 -10.33 17.04 5.36
CA GLU A 448 -10.07 18.08 6.39
C GLU A 448 -9.74 19.46 5.78
N LYS A 449 -8.99 19.44 4.66
CA LYS A 449 -8.50 20.65 4.00
C LYS A 449 -9.57 21.30 3.11
N ALA A 450 -10.71 20.65 2.94
CA ALA A 450 -11.89 21.17 2.26
C ALA A 450 -12.84 21.89 3.24
N THR A 451 -13.75 22.73 2.74
CA THR A 451 -14.86 23.27 3.55
C THR A 451 -16.06 22.33 3.54
N ALA A 452 -16.93 22.40 4.54
CA ALA A 452 -18.20 21.66 4.55
C ALA A 452 -19.06 21.89 3.28
N SER A 453 -18.94 23.09 2.67
CA SER A 453 -19.55 23.43 1.38
C SER A 453 -18.94 22.70 0.17
N GLN A 454 -17.67 22.31 0.22
CA GLN A 454 -17.06 21.43 -0.79
C GLN A 454 -17.49 19.96 -0.62
N SER A 455 -17.84 19.55 0.61
CA SER A 455 -18.48 18.25 0.89
C SER A 455 -19.98 18.23 0.50
N LEU A 456 -20.64 19.39 0.50
CA LEU A 456 -22.07 19.54 0.17
C LEU A 456 -22.36 19.73 -1.33
N CYS A 457 -21.39 20.12 -2.15
CA CYS A 457 -21.57 20.20 -3.62
C CYS A 457 -21.82 18.83 -4.30
N LEU A 458 -21.78 17.73 -3.54
CA LEU A 458 -22.14 16.39 -3.99
C LEU A 458 -23.55 15.96 -3.57
N ASN A 459 -24.28 16.79 -2.81
CA ASN A 459 -25.61 16.47 -2.27
C ASN A 459 -26.75 17.35 -2.84
N HIS A 460 -26.57 17.98 -4.00
CA HIS A 460 -27.65 18.71 -4.69
C HIS A 460 -27.78 18.38 -6.16
#